data_AF-A0A9X3G944-F1
#
_entry.id   AF-A0A9X3G944-F1
#
_cell.length_a   1.000
_cell.length_b   1.000
_cell.length_c   1.000
_cell.angle_alpha   90.00
_cell.angle_beta   90.00
_cell.angle_gamma   90.00
#
_symmetry.space_group_name_H-M   'P 1'
#
loop_
_entity.id
_entity.type
_entity.pdbx_description
1 polymer ?
#
loop_
_entity_poly.entity_id
_entity_poly.type
_entity_poly.pdbx_seq_one_letter_code
_entity_poly.pdbx_strand_id
1 'polypeptide(L)'
;MTDPRTSGATVAAAKKRPIWPWLLLAALIAALALWWLIAEFTGDDDDLDVGADTGAVVEETTTETETEVTGTETETPAATPDIGLGTVLIGDLDALAPDVDLSASVGEPVEANTVEVQAVVADEAFFVGPEAGQTIMVRLQPFGGAGDEESPFEVQEGDTVSFSGTLEEIDEEFLSSLQLYTPADELETGDYYVQASEITLAE
;
A
#
# COMPACT_ATOMS: atom_id res chain seq x y z
N MET A 1 45.81 -60.31 -29.71
CA MET A 1 46.53 -59.05 -29.99
C MET A 1 45.63 -58.26 -30.92
N THR A 2 44.53 -57.63 -30.47
CA THR A 2 44.38 -56.41 -29.64
C THR A 2 45.22 -55.24 -30.12
N ASP A 3 44.60 -54.32 -30.86
CA ASP A 3 44.87 -52.89 -30.76
C ASP A 3 43.55 -52.09 -30.75
N PRO A 4 43.45 -51.02 -29.92
CA PRO A 4 42.19 -50.41 -29.50
C PRO A 4 41.72 -49.24 -30.38
N ARG A 5 40.41 -48.96 -30.23
CA ARG A 5 39.68 -47.80 -30.78
C ARG A 5 40.36 -46.47 -30.43
N THR A 6 40.57 -45.63 -31.43
CA THR A 6 40.81 -44.19 -31.27
C THR A 6 39.48 -43.49 -30.97
N SER A 7 39.24 -43.13 -29.71
CA SER A 7 38.19 -42.18 -29.32
C SER A 7 38.75 -40.76 -29.39
N GLY A 8 38.22 -39.95 -30.29
CA GLY A 8 38.49 -38.50 -30.32
C GLY A 8 37.84 -37.83 -29.12
N ALA A 9 38.66 -37.20 -28.27
CA ALA A 9 38.21 -36.33 -27.20
C ALA A 9 37.90 -34.94 -27.79
N THR A 10 36.62 -34.56 -27.79
CA THR A 10 36.20 -33.17 -28.05
C THR A 10 36.38 -32.37 -26.76
N VAL A 11 37.25 -31.35 -26.80
CA VAL A 11 37.44 -30.41 -25.70
C VAL A 11 36.29 -29.41 -25.73
N ALA A 12 35.46 -29.41 -24.68
CA ALA A 12 34.39 -28.44 -24.51
C ALA A 12 34.96 -27.04 -24.21
N ALA A 13 34.65 -26.05 -25.06
CA ALA A 13 35.04 -24.67 -24.87
C ALA A 13 34.19 -24.01 -23.76
N ALA A 14 34.82 -23.59 -22.67
CA ALA A 14 34.16 -22.86 -21.59
C ALA A 14 33.87 -21.41 -22.01
N LYS A 15 32.58 -21.05 -22.03
CA LYS A 15 32.08 -19.73 -22.44
C LYS A 15 32.35 -18.71 -21.32
N LYS A 16 33.33 -17.82 -21.50
CA LYS A 16 33.62 -16.69 -20.60
C LYS A 16 32.37 -15.80 -20.49
N ARG A 17 31.85 -15.60 -19.27
CA ARG A 17 30.77 -14.63 -19.03
C ARG A 17 31.27 -13.23 -19.38
N PRO A 18 30.50 -12.43 -20.12
CA PRO A 18 30.89 -11.06 -20.42
C PRO A 18 30.94 -10.26 -19.12
N ILE A 19 32.06 -9.58 -18.86
CA ILE A 19 32.30 -8.71 -17.69
C ILE A 19 31.64 -7.33 -17.88
N TRP A 20 31.17 -7.04 -19.10
CA TRP A 20 30.52 -5.79 -19.48
C TRP A 20 29.34 -5.33 -18.59
N PRO A 21 28.40 -6.18 -18.14
CA PRO A 21 27.32 -5.73 -17.25
C PRO A 21 27.85 -5.22 -15.90
N TRP A 22 28.96 -5.78 -15.40
CA TRP A 22 29.56 -5.32 -14.14
C TRP A 22 30.21 -3.94 -14.28
N LEU A 23 30.79 -3.62 -15.43
CA LEU A 23 31.36 -2.29 -15.68
C LEU A 23 30.27 -1.22 -15.82
N LEU A 24 29.15 -1.54 -16.47
CA LEU A 24 28.00 -0.63 -16.53
C LEU A 24 27.39 -0.39 -15.16
N LEU A 25 27.22 -1.45 -14.35
CA LEU A 25 26.70 -1.33 -12.99
C LEU A 25 27.61 -0.44 -12.12
N ALA A 26 28.92 -0.63 -12.19
CA ALA A 26 29.87 0.20 -11.45
C ALA A 26 29.81 1.68 -11.88
N ALA A 27 29.63 1.96 -13.17
CA ALA A 27 29.49 3.32 -13.69
C ALA A 27 28.19 3.99 -13.23
N LEU A 28 27.08 3.23 -13.20
CA LEU A 28 25.78 3.71 -12.71
C LEU A 28 25.85 4.10 -11.23
N ILE A 29 26.41 3.23 -10.40
CA ILE A 29 26.57 3.48 -8.95
C ILE A 29 27.43 4.74 -8.70
N ALA A 30 28.52 4.90 -9.46
CA ALA A 30 29.38 6.08 -9.35
C ALA A 30 28.64 7.38 -9.71
N ALA A 31 27.76 7.36 -10.71
CA ALA A 31 26.96 8.53 -11.09
C ALA A 31 25.93 8.88 -10.01
N LEU A 32 25.28 7.88 -9.41
CA LEU A 32 24.30 8.06 -8.33
C LEU A 32 24.94 8.65 -7.07
N ALA A 33 26.12 8.14 -6.69
CA ALA A 33 26.90 8.67 -5.58
C ALA A 33 27.35 10.12 -5.82
N LEU A 34 27.71 10.47 -7.06
CA LEU A 34 28.09 11.83 -7.42
C LEU A 34 26.90 12.79 -7.35
N TRP A 35 25.72 12.34 -7.77
CA TRP A 35 24.49 13.12 -7.71
C TRP A 35 24.05 13.41 -6.27
N TRP A 36 24.12 12.40 -5.39
CA TRP A 36 23.79 12.55 -3.96
C TRP A 36 24.72 13.55 -3.25
N LEU A 37 26.02 13.53 -3.58
CA LEU A 37 27.01 14.46 -3.02
C LEU A 37 26.77 15.92 -3.45
N ILE A 38 26.21 16.14 -4.65
CA ILE A 38 25.85 17.49 -5.12
C ILE A 38 24.60 18.01 -4.39
N ALA A 39 23.59 17.16 -4.17
CA ALA A 39 22.35 17.55 -3.50
C ALA A 39 22.59 18.01 -2.04
N GLU A 40 23.47 17.32 -1.31
CA GLU A 40 23.83 17.66 0.08
C GLU A 40 24.47 19.06 0.20
N PHE A 41 25.20 19.51 -0.83
CA PHE A 41 25.95 20.77 -0.79
C PHE A 41 25.18 22.00 -1.29
N THR A 42 23.93 21.85 -1.75
CA THR A 42 23.11 22.95 -2.30
C THR A 42 21.96 23.41 -1.41
N GLY A 43 21.85 22.93 -0.16
CA GLY A 43 20.87 23.42 0.81
C GLY A 43 21.36 24.66 1.56
N ASP A 44 21.03 25.86 1.06
CA ASP A 44 21.21 27.15 1.74
C ASP A 44 19.88 27.92 1.65
N ASP A 45 19.31 28.16 2.83
CA ASP A 45 18.38 29.22 3.26
C ASP A 45 17.17 29.62 2.38
N ASP A 46 15.96 29.40 2.93
CA ASP A 46 14.91 30.44 2.94
C ASP A 46 13.89 30.14 4.07
N ASP A 47 14.20 30.67 5.25
CA ASP A 47 13.24 30.96 6.32
C ASP A 47 12.25 32.03 5.85
N LEU A 48 10.94 31.74 5.87
CA LEU A 48 9.89 32.76 5.88
C LEU A 48 8.80 32.44 6.91
N ASP A 49 9.00 33.04 8.08
CA ASP A 49 8.01 33.38 9.10
C ASP A 49 7.03 34.44 8.60
N VAL A 50 5.72 34.16 8.67
CA VAL A 50 4.56 35.08 8.75
C VAL A 50 3.29 34.24 8.90
N GLY A 51 2.34 34.45 9.79
CA GLY A 51 2.07 35.50 10.75
C GLY A 51 0.66 35.25 11.32
N ALA A 52 0.47 35.59 12.58
CA ALA A 52 -0.78 35.48 13.31
C ALA A 52 -1.91 36.34 12.70
N ASP A 53 -3.16 35.83 12.71
CA ASP A 53 -4.33 36.71 12.73
C ASP A 53 -5.43 36.22 13.68
N THR A 54 -5.53 37.01 14.73
CA THR A 54 -6.60 37.30 15.70
C THR A 54 -8.04 37.33 15.17
N GLY A 55 -9.01 36.88 15.99
CA GLY A 55 -10.41 37.35 15.97
C GLY A 55 -11.39 36.28 16.48
N ALA A 56 -11.92 36.36 17.71
CA ALA A 56 -13.16 37.09 18.08
C ALA A 56 -14.40 36.54 17.35
N VAL A 57 -15.57 36.25 17.92
CA VAL A 57 -16.20 36.49 19.24
C VAL A 57 -17.50 35.65 19.24
N VAL A 58 -17.82 35.08 20.39
CA VAL A 58 -19.15 34.77 21.01
C VAL A 58 -20.42 34.81 20.13
N GLU A 59 -21.25 33.75 20.17
CA GLU A 59 -22.65 33.83 20.64
C GLU A 59 -23.30 32.45 20.90
N GLU A 60 -23.96 32.36 22.06
CA GLU A 60 -24.82 31.28 22.51
C GLU A 60 -26.14 31.26 21.71
N THR A 61 -26.72 30.10 21.43
CA THR A 61 -28.19 29.95 21.35
C THR A 61 -28.59 28.52 21.69
N THR A 62 -29.18 28.39 22.87
CA THR A 62 -30.04 27.30 23.32
C THR A 62 -31.23 27.13 22.38
N THR A 63 -31.55 25.91 21.97
CA THR A 63 -32.93 25.50 21.69
C THR A 63 -33.07 24.01 22.00
N GLU A 64 -33.66 23.71 23.16
CA GLU A 64 -34.33 22.44 23.41
C GLU A 64 -35.59 22.39 22.53
N THR A 65 -35.78 21.31 21.79
CA THR A 65 -37.09 20.96 21.22
C THR A 65 -37.24 19.46 21.30
N GLU A 66 -37.92 19.03 22.35
CA GLU A 66 -38.57 17.73 22.45
C GLU A 66 -39.58 17.61 21.30
N THR A 67 -39.43 16.60 20.45
CA THR A 67 -40.47 16.15 19.53
C THR A 67 -40.50 14.63 19.55
N GLU A 68 -41.29 14.11 20.47
CA GLU A 68 -41.91 12.80 20.37
C GLU A 68 -43.02 12.90 19.30
N VAL A 69 -42.88 12.28 18.13
CA VAL A 69 -43.91 11.38 17.56
C VAL A 69 -43.36 10.55 16.38
N THR A 70 -43.76 9.27 16.39
CA THR A 70 -44.02 8.39 15.23
C THR A 70 -42.83 7.85 14.46
N GLY A 71 -42.57 6.56 14.72
CA GLY A 71 -41.75 5.71 13.87
C GLY A 71 -42.21 5.70 12.41
N THR A 72 -41.27 5.96 11.54
CA THR A 72 -41.21 5.47 10.17
C THR A 72 -39.73 5.25 9.93
N GLU A 73 -39.34 3.98 9.83
CA GLU A 73 -37.99 3.55 9.46
C GLU A 73 -37.64 4.21 8.13
N THR A 74 -36.98 5.35 8.22
CA THR A 74 -36.27 5.99 7.12
C THR A 74 -34.83 5.70 7.44
N GLU A 75 -34.24 4.77 6.70
CA GLU A 75 -32.80 4.51 6.71
C GLU A 75 -32.12 5.86 6.47
N THR A 76 -31.60 6.43 7.56
CA THR A 76 -30.70 7.57 7.48
C THR A 76 -29.45 7.03 6.81
N PRO A 77 -29.06 7.50 5.62
CA PRO A 77 -27.75 7.15 5.09
C PRO A 77 -26.75 7.54 6.16
N ALA A 78 -25.98 6.56 6.65
CA ALA A 78 -24.86 6.82 7.54
C ALA A 78 -24.07 7.96 6.90
N ALA A 79 -23.89 9.04 7.66
CA ALA A 79 -23.06 10.15 7.21
C ALA A 79 -21.69 9.55 6.92
N THR A 80 -21.34 9.41 5.64
CA THR A 80 -20.00 9.02 5.24
C THR A 80 -19.07 10.06 5.88
N PRO A 81 -18.13 9.66 6.75
CA PRO A 81 -17.17 10.61 7.29
C PRO A 81 -16.50 11.32 6.10
N ASP A 82 -16.27 12.63 6.25
CA ASP A 82 -15.49 13.42 5.28
C ASP A 82 -14.04 12.95 5.40
N ILE A 83 -13.76 11.84 4.74
CA ILE A 83 -12.46 11.20 4.67
C ILE A 83 -11.62 12.00 3.70
N GLY A 84 -10.52 12.58 4.20
CA GLY A 84 -9.59 13.34 3.38
C GLY A 84 -9.07 12.49 2.23
N LEU A 85 -8.84 13.09 1.06
CA LEU A 85 -8.24 12.39 -0.07
C LEU A 85 -6.89 11.79 0.34
N GLY A 86 -6.63 10.56 -0.08
CA GLY A 86 -5.39 9.84 0.21
C GLY A 86 -5.29 9.29 1.65
N THR A 87 -6.39 9.24 2.40
CA THR A 87 -6.41 8.72 3.77
C THR A 87 -6.98 7.31 3.84
N VAL A 88 -6.50 6.53 4.81
CA VAL A 88 -7.06 5.23 5.19
C VAL A 88 -7.40 5.31 6.68
N LEU A 89 -8.68 5.40 7.01
CA LEU A 89 -9.14 5.52 8.39
C LEU A 89 -9.59 4.18 8.96
N ILE A 90 -9.19 3.93 10.21
CA ILE A 90 -9.69 2.84 11.04
C ILE A 90 -10.40 3.50 12.23
N GLY A 91 -11.73 3.65 12.13
CA GLY A 91 -12.47 4.56 12.99
C GLY A 91 -12.00 6.02 12.78
N ASP A 92 -11.41 6.63 13.81
CA ASP A 92 -10.83 7.98 13.76
C ASP A 92 -9.30 8.00 13.55
N LEU A 93 -8.67 6.83 13.42
CA LEU A 93 -7.22 6.67 13.30
C LEU A 93 -6.78 6.62 11.83
N ASP A 94 -5.81 7.45 11.45
CA ASP A 94 -5.18 7.35 10.11
C ASP A 94 -4.10 6.24 10.10
N ALA A 95 -4.37 5.18 9.36
CA ALA A 95 -3.53 3.99 9.24
C ALA A 95 -2.22 4.24 8.48
N LEU A 96 -2.14 5.33 7.72
CA LEU A 96 -0.95 5.69 6.93
C LEU A 96 -0.05 6.68 7.65
N ALA A 97 -0.46 7.17 8.82
CA ALA A 97 0.37 8.04 9.65
C ALA A 97 1.64 7.29 10.13
N PRO A 98 2.79 7.97 10.19
CA PRO A 98 4.03 7.35 10.66
C PRO A 98 3.91 6.91 12.12
N ASP A 99 4.57 5.79 12.45
CA ASP A 99 4.64 5.21 13.80
C ASP A 99 3.28 4.89 14.44
N VAL A 100 2.24 4.65 13.63
CA VAL A 100 0.92 4.24 14.10
C VAL A 100 0.93 2.79 14.61
N ASP A 101 0.33 2.55 15.78
CA ASP A 101 0.13 1.21 16.32
C ASP A 101 -1.29 0.72 16.00
N LEU A 102 -1.37 -0.28 15.13
CA LEU A 102 -2.63 -0.85 14.64
C LEU A 102 -3.12 -2.06 15.45
N SER A 103 -2.33 -2.52 16.43
CA SER A 103 -2.62 -3.76 17.17
C SER A 103 -3.94 -3.73 17.93
N ALA A 104 -4.35 -2.55 18.42
CA ALA A 104 -5.60 -2.37 19.14
C ALA A 104 -6.83 -2.27 18.22
N SER A 105 -6.60 -2.07 16.92
CA SER A 105 -7.64 -1.81 15.91
C SER A 105 -7.94 -3.02 15.02
N VAL A 106 -7.36 -4.17 15.32
CA VAL A 106 -7.69 -5.43 14.63
C VAL A 106 -9.18 -5.74 14.80
N GLY A 107 -9.85 -6.00 13.69
CA GLY A 107 -11.29 -6.24 13.60
C GLY A 107 -12.13 -4.97 13.48
N GLU A 108 -11.53 -3.78 13.49
CA GLU A 108 -12.24 -2.52 13.25
C GLU A 108 -12.50 -2.30 11.75
N PRO A 109 -13.60 -1.59 11.40
CA PRO A 109 -13.87 -1.24 10.02
C PRO A 109 -12.83 -0.23 9.51
N VAL A 110 -12.47 -0.38 8.24
CA VAL A 110 -11.55 0.49 7.51
C VAL A 110 -12.28 1.18 6.39
N GLU A 111 -12.03 2.47 6.23
CA GLU A 111 -12.52 3.29 5.12
C GLU A 111 -11.36 4.04 4.48
N ALA A 112 -11.24 3.94 3.17
CA ALA A 112 -10.19 4.60 2.40
C ALA A 112 -10.79 5.43 1.27
N ASN A 113 -10.21 6.61 1.05
CA ASN A 113 -10.66 7.51 -0.01
C ASN A 113 -9.53 7.93 -0.93
N THR A 114 -9.67 7.63 -2.21
CA THR A 114 -8.79 8.15 -3.26
C THR A 114 -7.31 7.92 -2.93
N VAL A 115 -6.97 6.69 -2.54
CA VAL A 115 -5.61 6.29 -2.13
C VAL A 115 -4.90 5.66 -3.32
N GLU A 116 -3.64 6.03 -3.52
CA GLU A 116 -2.83 5.52 -4.62
C GLU A 116 -2.30 4.10 -4.32
N VAL A 117 -2.34 3.25 -5.34
CA VAL A 117 -1.78 1.91 -5.33
C VAL A 117 -0.30 1.99 -5.63
N GLN A 118 0.52 1.59 -4.65
CA GLN A 118 1.97 1.69 -4.72
C GLN A 118 2.62 0.45 -5.33
N ALA A 119 2.04 -0.73 -5.11
CA ALA A 119 2.58 -1.97 -5.68
C ALA A 119 1.52 -3.07 -5.68
N VAL A 120 1.46 -3.85 -6.76
CA VAL A 120 0.66 -5.08 -6.80
C VAL A 120 1.54 -6.25 -6.40
N VAL A 121 1.18 -6.92 -5.31
CA VAL A 121 2.03 -7.92 -4.64
C VAL A 121 1.51 -9.35 -4.77
N ALA A 122 0.23 -9.52 -5.08
CA ALA A 122 -0.36 -10.77 -5.50
C ALA A 122 -1.52 -10.47 -6.45
N ASP A 123 -2.13 -11.52 -7.00
CA ASP A 123 -3.29 -11.41 -7.88
C ASP A 123 -4.45 -10.62 -7.23
N GLU A 124 -4.69 -10.85 -5.94
CA GLU A 124 -5.75 -10.21 -5.16
C GLU A 124 -5.20 -9.34 -4.02
N ALA A 125 -3.93 -8.94 -4.07
CA ALA A 125 -3.34 -8.12 -3.02
C ALA A 125 -2.39 -7.05 -3.56
N PHE A 126 -2.49 -5.85 -2.99
CA PHE A 126 -1.69 -4.69 -3.37
C PHE A 126 -1.45 -3.78 -2.17
N PHE A 127 -0.39 -2.98 -2.21
CA PHE A 127 -0.11 -1.94 -1.23
C PHE A 127 -0.70 -0.61 -1.68
N VAL A 128 -1.28 0.12 -0.74
CA VAL A 128 -1.76 1.50 -0.95
C VAL A 128 -1.11 2.45 0.04
N GLY A 129 -0.92 3.70 -0.35
CA GLY A 129 -0.42 4.75 0.53
C GLY A 129 0.17 5.93 -0.24
N PRO A 130 0.62 7.00 0.44
CA PRO A 130 1.23 8.17 -0.20
C PRO A 130 2.63 7.92 -0.77
N GLU A 131 3.41 7.04 -0.14
CA GLU A 131 4.80 6.75 -0.53
C GLU A 131 5.28 5.38 -0.02
N ALA A 132 6.38 4.88 -0.58
CA ALA A 132 7.00 3.63 -0.13
C ALA A 132 7.39 3.71 1.36
N GLY A 133 6.89 2.77 2.16
CA GLY A 133 7.11 2.71 3.61
C GLY A 133 6.00 3.36 4.46
N GLN A 134 5.07 4.09 3.85
CA GLN A 134 3.79 4.50 4.45
C GLN A 134 2.67 3.81 3.69
N THR A 135 2.64 2.48 3.77
CA THR A 135 1.69 1.68 3.01
C THR A 135 0.99 0.67 3.89
N ILE A 136 -0.25 0.35 3.52
CA ILE A 136 -0.98 -0.78 4.07
C ILE A 136 -1.33 -1.75 2.95
N MET A 137 -1.23 -3.06 3.22
CA MET A 137 -1.67 -4.06 2.25
C MET A 137 -3.19 -4.12 2.26
N VAL A 138 -3.77 -4.16 1.07
CA VAL A 138 -5.18 -4.42 0.84
C VAL A 138 -5.30 -5.75 0.12
N ARG A 139 -6.13 -6.63 0.67
CA ARG A 139 -6.52 -7.89 0.04
C ARG A 139 -7.95 -7.78 -0.44
N LEU A 140 -8.17 -8.08 -1.70
CA LEU A 140 -9.50 -8.26 -2.26
C LEU A 140 -10.05 -9.59 -1.75
N GLN A 141 -11.28 -9.60 -1.23
CA GLN A 141 -11.97 -10.88 -1.08
C GLN A 141 -12.22 -11.47 -2.47
N PRO A 142 -12.24 -12.80 -2.62
CA PRO A 142 -12.93 -13.37 -3.76
C PRO A 142 -14.39 -12.90 -3.69
N PHE A 143 -14.79 -12.02 -4.61
CA PHE A 143 -16.16 -11.51 -4.68
C PHE A 143 -17.08 -12.59 -5.24
N GLY A 144 -17.28 -13.69 -4.51
CA GLY A 144 -18.05 -14.84 -5.00
C GLY A 144 -18.14 -15.98 -3.99
N GLY A 145 -19.28 -16.09 -3.30
CA GLY A 145 -19.53 -17.23 -2.42
C GLY A 145 -19.58 -18.55 -3.21
N ALA A 146 -18.97 -19.60 -2.68
CA ALA A 146 -19.09 -21.00 -3.15
C ALA A 146 -19.09 -21.17 -4.68
N GLY A 147 -18.15 -20.51 -5.35
CA GLY A 147 -17.86 -20.64 -6.76
C GLY A 147 -16.66 -19.74 -7.02
N ASP A 148 -15.58 -20.32 -7.52
CA ASP A 148 -14.27 -19.69 -7.75
C ASP A 148 -14.34 -18.56 -8.79
N GLU A 149 -15.08 -17.50 -8.48
CA GLU A 149 -15.19 -16.30 -9.29
C GLU A 149 -14.15 -15.30 -8.76
N GLU A 150 -13.02 -15.23 -9.47
CA GLU A 150 -11.97 -14.23 -9.28
C GLU A 150 -12.61 -12.83 -9.18
N SER A 151 -12.02 -11.96 -8.35
CA SER A 151 -12.41 -10.55 -8.30
C SER A 151 -12.44 -9.94 -9.71
N PRO A 152 -13.52 -9.25 -10.14
CA PRO A 152 -13.54 -8.56 -11.44
C PRO A 152 -12.66 -7.30 -11.46
N PHE A 153 -12.03 -6.96 -10.34
CA PHE A 153 -11.19 -5.78 -10.20
C PHE A 153 -9.74 -6.12 -10.54
N GLU A 154 -9.28 -5.56 -11.65
CA GLU A 154 -7.86 -5.56 -12.03
C GLU A 154 -7.26 -4.22 -11.57
N VAL A 155 -6.38 -4.27 -10.58
CA VAL A 155 -5.69 -3.10 -10.03
C VAL A 155 -4.25 -3.07 -10.53
N GLN A 156 -3.74 -1.89 -10.85
CA GLN A 156 -2.36 -1.65 -11.28
C GLN A 156 -1.67 -0.61 -10.38
N GLU A 157 -0.34 -0.63 -10.38
CA GLU A 157 0.45 0.43 -9.75
C GLU A 157 0.14 1.80 -10.36
N GLY A 158 -0.06 2.80 -9.50
CA GLY A 158 -0.47 4.15 -9.85
C GLY A 158 -1.99 4.35 -9.97
N ASP A 159 -2.79 3.28 -9.89
CA ASP A 159 -4.24 3.41 -9.81
C ASP A 159 -4.65 4.11 -8.51
N THR A 160 -5.76 4.82 -8.55
CA THR A 160 -6.35 5.43 -7.36
C THR A 160 -7.62 4.69 -6.99
N VAL A 161 -7.71 4.25 -5.74
CA VAL A 161 -8.82 3.42 -5.25
C VAL A 161 -9.48 4.01 -4.02
N SER A 162 -10.77 3.76 -3.86
CA SER A 162 -11.49 3.93 -2.61
C SER A 162 -12.08 2.57 -2.21
N PHE A 163 -11.95 2.19 -0.95
CA PHE A 163 -12.38 0.88 -0.47
C PHE A 163 -12.89 0.94 0.97
N SER A 164 -13.68 -0.06 1.32
CA SER A 164 -14.10 -0.35 2.69
C SER A 164 -13.74 -1.79 3.04
N GLY A 165 -13.51 -2.07 4.32
CA GLY A 165 -13.14 -3.42 4.75
C GLY A 165 -12.96 -3.54 6.26
N THR A 166 -12.21 -4.57 6.65
CA THR A 166 -11.86 -4.82 8.06
C THR A 166 -10.35 -4.94 8.18
N LEU A 167 -9.79 -4.38 9.26
CA LEU A 167 -8.38 -4.54 9.58
C LEU A 167 -8.13 -5.94 10.17
N GLU A 168 -7.13 -6.63 9.64
CA GLU A 168 -6.73 -7.96 10.10
C GLU A 168 -5.22 -8.03 10.31
N GLU A 169 -4.80 -8.95 11.18
CA GLU A 169 -3.39 -9.25 11.43
C GLU A 169 -2.95 -10.36 10.48
N ILE A 170 -1.73 -10.23 9.97
CA ILE A 170 -1.08 -11.21 9.11
C ILE A 170 -0.56 -12.36 9.97
N ASP A 171 -1.13 -13.55 9.77
CA ASP A 171 -0.64 -14.79 10.36
C ASP A 171 0.15 -15.67 9.37
N GLU A 172 0.75 -16.75 9.88
CA GLU A 172 1.54 -17.68 9.06
C GLU A 172 0.71 -18.40 7.99
N GLU A 173 -0.57 -18.69 8.28
CA GLU A 173 -1.48 -19.36 7.35
C GLU A 173 -1.80 -18.43 6.17
N PHE A 174 -2.10 -17.18 6.48
CA PHE A 174 -2.35 -16.13 5.52
C PHE A 174 -1.15 -15.89 4.60
N LEU A 175 0.05 -15.69 5.15
CA LEU A 175 1.28 -15.50 4.34
C LEU A 175 1.54 -16.69 3.43
N SER A 176 1.31 -17.91 3.94
CA SER A 176 1.47 -19.13 3.15
C SER A 176 0.44 -19.27 2.04
N SER A 177 -0.74 -18.63 2.19
CA SER A 177 -1.79 -18.60 1.18
C SER A 177 -1.54 -17.56 0.09
N LEU A 178 -0.82 -16.49 0.41
CA LEU A 178 -0.47 -15.44 -0.55
C LEU A 178 0.60 -15.94 -1.52
N GLN A 179 0.27 -15.94 -2.81
CA GLN A 179 1.21 -16.22 -3.89
C GLN A 179 2.00 -14.95 -4.24
N LEU A 180 2.75 -14.45 -3.27
CA LEU A 180 3.45 -13.17 -3.34
C LEU A 180 4.44 -13.11 -4.52
N TYR A 181 4.41 -11.99 -5.23
CA TYR A 181 5.41 -11.61 -6.23
C TYR A 181 6.50 -10.77 -5.60
N THR A 182 7.73 -10.87 -6.10
CA THR A 182 8.80 -9.93 -5.72
C THR A 182 8.41 -8.51 -6.18
N PRO A 183 8.50 -7.48 -5.32
CA PRO A 183 9.30 -7.41 -4.08
C PRO A 183 8.55 -7.57 -2.75
N ALA A 184 7.41 -8.28 -2.69
CA ALA A 184 6.61 -8.46 -1.47
C ALA A 184 7.29 -9.23 -0.31
N ASP A 185 8.61 -9.36 -0.33
CA ASP A 185 9.46 -9.99 0.68
C ASP A 185 9.50 -9.20 2.02
N GLU A 186 8.70 -8.15 2.16
CA GLU A 186 8.68 -7.25 3.33
C GLU A 186 7.56 -7.57 4.33
N LEU A 187 6.60 -8.44 4.00
CA LEU A 187 5.52 -8.81 4.91
C LEU A 187 5.98 -9.86 5.93
N GLU A 188 5.75 -9.57 7.20
CA GLU A 188 6.06 -10.46 8.31
C GLU A 188 4.79 -10.82 9.09
N THR A 189 4.82 -11.94 9.82
CA THR A 189 3.75 -12.27 10.77
C THR A 189 3.68 -11.19 11.86
N GLY A 190 2.47 -10.69 12.13
CA GLY A 190 2.22 -9.58 13.05
C GLY A 190 2.06 -8.21 12.38
N ASP A 191 2.32 -8.13 11.07
CA ASP A 191 1.91 -6.97 10.26
C ASP A 191 0.38 -6.95 10.07
N TYR A 192 -0.14 -5.89 9.47
CA TYR A 192 -1.58 -5.69 9.29
C TYR A 192 -1.95 -5.51 7.83
N TYR A 193 -3.16 -5.94 7.50
CA TYR A 193 -3.74 -5.78 6.18
C TYR A 193 -5.22 -5.44 6.28
N VAL A 194 -5.77 -4.85 5.23
CA VAL A 194 -7.20 -4.61 5.09
C VAL A 194 -7.79 -5.71 4.24
N GLN A 195 -8.72 -6.47 4.79
CA GLN A 195 -9.58 -7.34 4.00
C GLN A 195 -10.71 -6.51 3.42
N ALA A 196 -10.56 -6.07 2.16
CA ALA A 196 -11.53 -5.22 1.49
C ALA A 196 -12.83 -6.00 1.21
N SER A 197 -13.95 -5.41 1.61
CA SER A 197 -15.31 -5.88 1.29
C SER A 197 -15.91 -5.16 0.09
N GLU A 198 -15.47 -3.93 -0.18
CA GLU A 198 -15.89 -3.13 -1.34
C GLU A 198 -14.69 -2.34 -1.87
N ILE A 199 -14.61 -2.17 -3.18
CA ILE A 199 -13.58 -1.36 -3.82
C ILE A 199 -14.14 -0.66 -5.06
N THR A 200 -13.64 0.54 -5.31
CA THR A 200 -13.93 1.35 -6.49
C THR A 200 -12.64 1.97 -7.01
N LEU A 201 -12.47 1.96 -8.33
CA LEU A 201 -11.39 2.66 -9.02
C LEU A 201 -11.85 4.08 -9.33
N ALA A 202 -11.01 5.07 -9.03
CA ALA A 202 -11.23 6.44 -9.49
C ALA A 202 -10.87 6.54 -10.98
N GLU A 203 -11.75 7.18 -11.77
CA GLU A 203 -11.58 7.39 -13.22
C GLU A 203 -10.63 8.55 -13.58
#